data_AF-A0A7Y2Y5A9-F1
#
_entry.id   AF-A0A7Y2Y5A9-F1
#
_cell.length_a   1.000
_cell.length_b   1.000
_cell.length_c   1.000
_cell.angle_alpha   90.00
_cell.angle_beta   90.00
_cell.angle_gamma   90.00
#
_symmetry.space_group_name_H-M   'P 1'
#
loop_
_entity.id
_entity.type
_entity.pdbx_description
1 polymer ?
#
loop_
_entity_poly.entity_id
_entity_poly.type
_entity_poly.pdbx_seq_one_letter_code
_entity_poly.pdbx_strand_id
1 'polypeptide(L)'
;MSNKVIDLFGNNKVVPNTGVKYSKLLEQFMNPFMEDFKDYEYIEDILDFAINAWNFGNIKTIIPSEEFDKARKDIPKNDIDFALLNRMIDYKNEKFKEYENFIVDFELEEVAVGDPILKVITQEKEAYLSNMLNAMEAPLSYSEENFEENYINRSAIIVKPKQPFIDWHNSLYPDSKMDEIDIDIYLVDDSINDLEKWLKKKFDKLFTMVLYDWHTNKKEWPQRRNYKMFKQWFRVEISETVYDLEKRPILKSE
;
A
#
# COMPACT_ATOMS: atom_id res chain seq x y z
N MET A 1 -22.10 21.08 -5.64
CA MET A 1 -20.88 21.74 -6.15
C MET A 1 -20.49 20.97 -7.39
N SER A 2 -20.20 21.63 -8.51
CA SER A 2 -19.98 20.94 -9.79
C SER A 2 -18.67 20.16 -9.75
N ASN A 3 -18.74 18.84 -9.95
CA ASN A 3 -17.57 18.03 -10.27
C ASN A 3 -16.99 18.59 -11.57
N LYS A 4 -15.88 19.33 -11.44
CA LYS A 4 -15.10 19.76 -12.60
C LYS A 4 -14.46 18.49 -13.14
N VAL A 5 -15.00 17.99 -14.24
CA VAL A 5 -14.29 17.08 -15.13
C VAL A 5 -12.99 17.81 -15.50
N ILE A 6 -11.86 17.29 -15.02
CA ILE A 6 -10.54 17.79 -15.40
C ILE A 6 -10.37 17.44 -16.87
N ASP A 7 -10.07 18.44 -17.70
CA ASP A 7 -9.87 18.26 -19.14
C ASP A 7 -8.48 17.66 -19.36
N LEU A 8 -8.36 16.33 -19.25
CA LEU A 8 -7.08 15.63 -19.39
C LEU A 8 -6.40 15.80 -20.75
N PHE A 9 -7.06 16.47 -21.71
CA PHE A 9 -6.58 16.59 -23.09
C PHE A 9 -6.46 18.05 -23.56
N GLY A 10 -6.46 19.02 -22.63
CA GLY A 10 -6.24 20.43 -22.88
C GLY A 10 -4.76 20.85 -23.00
N ASN A 11 -4.28 21.07 -24.23
CA ASN A 11 -3.01 21.72 -24.62
C ASN A 11 -1.68 20.98 -24.31
N ASN A 12 -1.32 20.12 -25.27
CA ASN A 12 0.02 19.55 -25.49
C ASN A 12 1.17 20.54 -25.28
N LYS A 13 1.87 20.45 -24.15
CA LYS A 13 3.28 20.85 -24.05
C LYS A 13 4.19 19.63 -24.01
N VAL A 14 4.81 19.40 -25.17
CA VAL A 14 5.73 18.31 -25.47
C VAL A 14 7.11 18.65 -24.88
N VAL A 15 7.58 17.85 -23.91
CA VAL A 15 9.00 17.82 -23.49
C VAL A 15 9.71 16.64 -24.18
N PRO A 16 10.94 16.79 -24.71
CA PRO A 16 11.56 15.77 -25.56
C PRO A 16 12.16 14.64 -24.73
N ASN A 17 11.79 13.40 -25.04
CA ASN A 17 12.53 12.21 -24.61
C ASN A 17 12.72 11.32 -25.84
N THR A 18 13.91 10.75 -26.01
CA THR A 18 14.41 10.19 -27.28
C THR A 18 13.89 8.77 -27.58
N GLY A 19 12.60 8.50 -27.34
CA GLY A 19 11.95 7.20 -27.55
C GLY A 19 10.43 7.30 -27.72
N VAL A 20 9.75 6.15 -27.79
CA VAL A 20 8.28 6.06 -27.87
C VAL A 20 7.65 6.59 -26.58
N LYS A 21 6.69 7.51 -26.69
CA LYS A 21 6.05 8.14 -25.52
C LYS A 21 4.82 7.35 -25.07
N TYR A 22 5.01 6.41 -24.16
CA TYR A 22 3.91 5.59 -23.63
C TYR A 22 2.83 6.40 -22.91
N SER A 23 3.15 7.55 -22.30
CA SER A 23 2.11 8.46 -21.77
C SER A 23 1.16 8.95 -22.87
N LYS A 24 1.69 9.31 -24.05
CA LYS A 24 0.86 9.71 -25.20
C LYS A 24 0.11 8.55 -25.83
N LEU A 25 0.69 7.34 -25.83
CA LEU A 25 -0.01 6.16 -26.29
C LEU A 25 -1.17 5.79 -25.35
N LEU A 26 -0.95 5.89 -24.03
CA LEU A 26 -1.96 5.62 -23.02
C LEU A 26 -3.13 6.62 -23.12
N GLU A 27 -2.83 7.92 -23.28
CA GLU A 27 -3.84 8.94 -23.58
C GLU A 27 -4.66 8.57 -24.83
N GLN A 28 -4.00 8.23 -25.95
CA GLN A 28 -4.66 7.85 -27.20
C GLN A 28 -5.49 6.57 -27.06
N PHE A 29 -5.02 5.63 -26.25
CA PHE A 29 -5.69 4.38 -25.95
C PHE A 29 -6.99 4.60 -25.16
N MET A 30 -6.98 5.54 -24.21
CA MET A 30 -8.14 5.86 -23.36
C MET A 30 -9.21 6.68 -24.08
N ASN A 31 -8.84 7.52 -25.05
CA ASN A 31 -9.74 8.47 -25.70
C ASN A 31 -11.11 7.91 -26.15
N PRO A 32 -11.21 6.71 -26.75
CA PRO A 32 -12.50 6.15 -27.16
C PRO A 32 -13.42 5.73 -26.01
N PHE A 33 -12.91 5.65 -24.78
CA PHE A 33 -13.58 5.12 -23.58
C PHE A 33 -13.87 6.20 -22.54
N MET A 34 -13.64 7.48 -22.83
CA MET A 34 -13.80 8.56 -21.85
C MET A 34 -15.20 8.64 -21.24
N GLU A 35 -16.24 8.31 -22.01
CA GLU A 35 -17.62 8.27 -21.51
C GLU A 35 -17.86 7.10 -20.54
N ASP A 36 -17.15 5.97 -20.71
CA ASP A 36 -17.23 4.83 -19.80
C ASP A 36 -16.59 5.17 -18.43
N PHE A 37 -15.73 6.19 -18.37
CA PHE A 37 -15.05 6.63 -17.14
C PHE A 37 -15.71 7.81 -16.42
N LYS A 38 -16.84 8.33 -16.91
CA LYS A 38 -17.47 9.54 -16.35
C LYS A 38 -17.88 9.43 -14.88
N ASP A 39 -18.14 8.21 -14.42
CA ASP A 39 -18.61 7.90 -13.06
C ASP A 39 -17.45 7.57 -12.10
N TYR A 40 -16.21 7.54 -12.61
CA TYR A 40 -15.01 7.38 -11.78
C TYR A 40 -14.72 8.68 -11.01
N GLU A 41 -14.40 8.55 -9.72
CA GLU A 41 -14.17 9.69 -8.84
C GLU A 41 -12.74 10.24 -8.95
N TYR A 42 -11.76 9.36 -9.15
CA TYR A 42 -10.33 9.68 -9.16
C TYR A 42 -9.70 9.33 -10.51
N ILE A 43 -8.79 10.20 -10.99
CA ILE A 43 -8.06 9.97 -12.24
C ILE A 43 -7.10 8.80 -12.11
N GLU A 44 -6.54 8.59 -10.93
CA GLU A 44 -5.65 7.49 -10.60
C GLU A 44 -6.35 6.15 -10.86
N ASP A 45 -7.61 5.99 -10.45
CA ASP A 45 -8.39 4.77 -10.70
C ASP A 45 -8.60 4.52 -12.20
N ILE A 46 -8.82 5.58 -12.97
CA ILE A 46 -8.96 5.50 -14.44
C ILE A 46 -7.64 5.06 -15.06
N LEU A 47 -6.52 5.66 -14.64
CA LEU A 47 -5.19 5.35 -15.15
C LEU A 47 -4.77 3.93 -14.80
N ASP A 48 -4.99 3.50 -13.56
CA ASP A 48 -4.76 2.12 -13.13
C ASP A 48 -5.57 1.12 -13.95
N PHE A 49 -6.86 1.42 -14.18
CA PHE A 49 -7.70 0.57 -15.02
C PHE A 49 -7.18 0.48 -16.46
N ALA A 50 -6.83 1.63 -17.06
CA ALA A 50 -6.31 1.70 -18.42
C ALA A 50 -4.95 1.00 -18.57
N ILE A 51 -4.05 1.16 -17.60
CA ILE A 51 -2.74 0.48 -17.53
C ILE A 51 -2.93 -1.03 -17.43
N ASN A 52 -3.84 -1.48 -16.58
CA ASN A 52 -4.17 -2.90 -16.47
C ASN A 52 -4.73 -3.44 -17.79
N ALA A 53 -5.65 -2.73 -18.44
CA ALA A 53 -6.16 -3.11 -19.76
C ALA A 53 -5.04 -3.18 -20.82
N TRP A 54 -4.11 -2.23 -20.81
CA TRP A 54 -2.95 -2.21 -21.70
C TRP A 54 -2.07 -3.45 -21.50
N ASN A 55 -1.68 -3.71 -20.24
CA ASN A 55 -0.81 -4.82 -19.86
C ASN A 55 -1.49 -6.18 -20.11
N PHE A 56 -2.79 -6.32 -19.83
CA PHE A 56 -3.55 -7.51 -20.21
C PHE A 56 -3.60 -7.71 -21.73
N GLY A 57 -3.68 -6.61 -22.50
CA GLY A 57 -3.51 -6.63 -23.95
C GLY A 57 -2.19 -7.29 -24.35
N ASN A 58 -1.07 -6.83 -23.77
CA ASN A 58 0.25 -7.43 -23.99
C ASN A 58 0.24 -8.94 -23.64
N ILE A 59 -0.22 -9.30 -22.44
CA ILE A 59 -0.24 -10.71 -21.99
C ILE A 59 -1.07 -11.59 -22.93
N LYS A 60 -2.25 -11.12 -23.38
CA LYS A 60 -3.14 -11.87 -24.29
C LYS A 60 -2.46 -12.22 -25.63
N THR A 61 -1.44 -11.47 -26.05
CA THR A 61 -0.67 -11.78 -27.26
C THR A 61 0.46 -12.80 -27.04
N ILE A 62 0.81 -13.05 -25.79
CA ILE A 62 1.96 -13.88 -25.39
C ILE A 62 1.50 -15.29 -25.00
N ILE A 63 0.42 -15.40 -24.23
CA ILE A 63 -0.10 -16.68 -23.73
C ILE A 63 -1.30 -17.17 -24.56
N PRO A 64 -1.55 -18.50 -24.61
CA PRO A 64 -2.73 -19.05 -25.27
C PRO A 64 -4.03 -18.45 -24.71
N SER A 65 -5.00 -18.15 -25.59
CA SER A 65 -6.26 -17.51 -25.18
C SER A 65 -7.04 -18.31 -24.13
N GLU A 66 -6.99 -19.64 -24.18
CA GLU A 66 -7.62 -20.50 -23.18
C GLU A 66 -7.03 -20.32 -21.78
N GLU A 67 -5.70 -20.15 -21.68
CA GLU A 67 -5.00 -19.92 -20.41
C GLU A 67 -5.29 -18.52 -19.87
N PHE A 68 -5.32 -17.52 -20.75
CA PHE A 68 -5.71 -16.16 -20.40
C PHE A 68 -7.13 -16.07 -19.86
N ASP A 69 -8.09 -16.73 -20.53
CA ASP A 69 -9.49 -16.78 -20.10
C ASP A 69 -9.65 -17.53 -18.77
N LYS A 70 -8.83 -18.56 -18.53
CA LYS A 70 -8.81 -19.27 -17.25
C LYS A 70 -8.30 -18.37 -16.12
N ALA A 71 -7.16 -17.71 -16.31
CA ALA A 71 -6.58 -16.80 -15.32
C ALA A 71 -7.56 -15.66 -14.94
N ARG A 72 -8.37 -15.20 -15.90
CA ARG A 72 -9.42 -14.21 -15.65
C ARG A 72 -10.57 -14.69 -14.77
N LYS A 73 -10.96 -15.96 -14.85
CA LYS A 73 -12.12 -16.49 -14.12
C LYS A 73 -11.92 -16.49 -12.62
N ASP A 74 -10.66 -16.54 -12.18
CA ASP A 74 -10.27 -16.57 -10.78
C ASP A 74 -10.20 -15.15 -10.15
N ILE A 75 -10.27 -14.09 -10.96
CA ILE A 75 -10.31 -12.71 -10.48
C ILE A 75 -11.71 -12.42 -9.88
N PRO A 76 -11.80 -11.97 -8.61
CA PRO A 76 -13.07 -11.61 -7.98
C PRO A 76 -13.85 -10.58 -8.80
N LYS A 77 -15.14 -10.84 -9.04
CA LYS A 77 -15.96 -10.03 -9.97
C LYS A 77 -16.53 -8.74 -9.39
N ASN A 78 -16.42 -8.54 -8.09
CA ASN A 78 -17.28 -7.58 -7.40
C ASN A 78 -16.88 -6.12 -7.63
N ASP A 79 -15.64 -5.86 -8.04
CA ASP A 79 -15.07 -4.50 -8.10
C ASP A 79 -14.46 -4.13 -9.47
N ILE A 80 -14.59 -4.98 -10.49
CA ILE A 80 -13.98 -4.76 -11.82
C ILE A 80 -15.05 -4.78 -12.91
N ASP A 81 -15.15 -3.72 -13.70
CA ASP A 81 -15.95 -3.72 -14.93
C ASP A 81 -15.26 -4.55 -16.03
N PHE A 82 -15.52 -5.86 -16.01
CA PHE A 82 -15.00 -6.78 -17.01
C PHE A 82 -15.49 -6.50 -18.43
N ALA A 83 -16.66 -5.86 -18.59
CA ALA A 83 -17.18 -5.54 -19.92
C ALA A 83 -16.33 -4.43 -20.56
N LEU A 84 -16.05 -3.37 -19.81
CA LEU A 84 -15.14 -2.30 -20.23
C LEU A 84 -13.71 -2.83 -20.42
N LEU A 85 -13.21 -3.60 -19.47
CA LEU A 85 -11.85 -4.16 -19.53
C LEU A 85 -11.61 -4.96 -20.81
N ASN A 86 -12.56 -5.84 -21.17
CA ASN A 86 -12.45 -6.65 -22.39
C ASN A 86 -12.45 -5.79 -23.66
N ARG A 87 -13.34 -4.78 -23.73
CA ARG A 87 -13.37 -3.84 -24.87
C ARG A 87 -12.04 -3.11 -25.03
N MET A 88 -11.46 -2.64 -23.92
CA MET A 88 -10.17 -1.95 -23.95
C MET A 88 -9.03 -2.87 -24.38
N ILE A 89 -9.00 -4.12 -23.91
CA ILE A 89 -7.97 -5.09 -24.31
C ILE A 89 -8.04 -5.43 -25.79
N ASP A 90 -9.24 -5.65 -26.32
CA ASP A 90 -9.41 -5.93 -27.73
C ASP A 90 -8.99 -4.71 -28.57
N TYR A 91 -9.32 -3.50 -28.11
CA TYR A 91 -8.88 -2.26 -28.75
C TYR A 91 -7.35 -2.07 -28.70
N LYS A 92 -6.70 -2.40 -27.58
CA LYS A 92 -5.23 -2.41 -27.47
C LYS A 92 -4.65 -3.32 -28.54
N ASN A 93 -5.12 -4.56 -28.62
CA ASN A 93 -4.60 -5.55 -29.57
C ASN A 93 -4.93 -5.23 -31.03
N GLU A 94 -5.98 -4.46 -31.29
CA GLU A 94 -6.30 -4.00 -32.65
C GLU A 94 -5.44 -2.81 -33.09
N LYS A 95 -5.24 -1.81 -32.23
CA LYS A 95 -4.66 -0.50 -32.60
C LYS A 95 -3.24 -0.24 -32.12
N PHE A 96 -2.77 -0.97 -31.10
CA PHE A 96 -1.51 -0.72 -30.39
C PHE A 96 -0.67 -1.99 -30.24
N LYS A 97 -0.84 -2.97 -31.12
CA LYS A 97 -0.19 -4.28 -31.01
C LYS A 97 1.34 -4.22 -31.07
N GLU A 98 1.90 -3.23 -31.79
CA GLU A 98 3.34 -3.03 -31.94
C GLU A 98 4.02 -2.47 -30.68
N TYR A 99 3.25 -2.01 -29.70
CA TYR A 99 3.76 -1.45 -28.45
C TYR A 99 3.69 -2.49 -27.34
N GLU A 100 4.77 -3.25 -27.20
CA GLU A 100 4.80 -4.46 -26.39
C GLU A 100 5.32 -4.24 -24.96
N ASN A 101 5.80 -3.04 -24.62
CA ASN A 101 6.31 -2.76 -23.27
C ASN A 101 5.14 -2.65 -22.29
N PHE A 102 5.43 -3.05 -21.06
CA PHE A 102 4.52 -2.99 -19.93
C PHE A 102 4.63 -1.65 -19.24
N ILE A 103 3.51 -1.10 -18.83
CA ILE A 103 3.47 0.08 -17.98
C ILE A 103 3.45 -0.40 -16.53
N VAL A 104 4.47 -0.03 -15.75
CA VAL A 104 4.66 -0.53 -14.39
C VAL A 104 4.31 0.51 -13.32
N ASP A 105 4.33 1.79 -13.69
CA ASP A 105 4.02 2.89 -12.78
C ASP A 105 3.68 4.16 -13.58
N PHE A 106 3.07 5.14 -12.92
CA PHE A 106 2.80 6.46 -13.47
C PHE A 106 2.97 7.56 -12.42
N GLU A 107 3.26 8.76 -12.88
CA GLU A 107 3.30 9.95 -12.02
C GLU A 107 2.46 11.07 -12.67
N LEU A 108 1.68 11.77 -11.84
CA LEU A 108 1.01 12.99 -12.23
C LEU A 108 1.80 14.19 -11.68
N GLU A 109 2.45 14.93 -12.56
CA GLU A 109 3.17 16.14 -12.18
C GLU A 109 2.24 17.35 -12.21
N GLU A 110 1.97 17.94 -11.03
CA GLU A 110 1.23 19.19 -10.93
C GLU A 110 1.98 20.34 -11.63
N VAL A 111 1.25 21.12 -12.43
CA VAL A 111 1.79 22.30 -13.11
C VAL A 111 1.09 23.57 -12.64
N ALA A 112 1.85 24.68 -12.61
CA ALA A 112 1.36 25.96 -12.12
C ALA A 112 0.14 26.51 -12.90
N VAL A 113 -0.01 26.12 -14.17
CA VAL A 113 -1.15 26.49 -15.03
C VAL A 113 -1.41 25.34 -16.00
N GLY A 114 -2.63 24.80 -15.99
CA GLY A 114 -3.08 23.72 -16.88
C GLY A 114 -3.33 22.41 -16.13
N ASP A 115 -3.66 21.36 -16.88
CA ASP A 115 -3.89 20.02 -16.35
C ASP A 115 -2.56 19.31 -15.98
N PRO A 116 -2.56 18.39 -15.01
CA PRO A 116 -1.37 17.64 -14.61
C PRO A 116 -0.71 16.93 -15.79
N ILE A 117 0.62 16.84 -15.77
CA ILE A 117 1.36 16.12 -16.82
C ILE A 117 1.52 14.66 -16.42
N LEU A 118 0.96 13.76 -17.23
CA LEU A 118 1.14 12.31 -17.08
C LEU A 118 2.54 11.87 -17.54
N LYS A 119 3.28 11.28 -16.60
CA LYS A 119 4.49 10.48 -16.87
C LYS A 119 4.18 9.02 -16.66
N VAL A 120 4.77 8.18 -17.50
CA VAL A 120 4.59 6.73 -17.46
C VAL A 120 5.96 6.08 -17.40
N ILE A 121 6.11 5.13 -16.47
CA ILE A 121 7.30 4.29 -16.33
C ILE A 121 6.99 2.95 -16.99
N THR A 122 7.87 2.53 -17.90
CA THR A 122 7.70 1.30 -18.66
C THR A 122 8.81 0.30 -18.38
N GLN A 123 8.48 -0.98 -18.51
CA GLN A 123 9.44 -2.07 -18.54
C GLN A 123 9.38 -2.79 -19.90
N GLU A 124 10.55 -3.09 -20.47
CA GLU A 124 10.68 -3.90 -21.69
C GLU A 124 10.05 -5.28 -21.54
N LYS A 125 9.41 -5.78 -22.59
CA LYS A 125 8.62 -7.03 -22.59
C LYS A 125 9.39 -8.20 -21.98
N GLU A 126 10.60 -8.49 -22.47
CA GLU A 126 11.41 -9.63 -22.01
C GLU A 126 11.78 -9.52 -20.53
N ALA A 127 12.10 -8.30 -20.07
CA ALA A 127 12.43 -8.06 -18.66
C ALA A 127 11.21 -8.23 -17.76
N TYR A 128 10.04 -7.72 -18.18
CA TYR A 128 8.78 -7.89 -17.45
C TYR A 128 8.39 -9.36 -17.35
N LEU A 129 8.46 -10.11 -18.47
CA LEU A 129 8.16 -11.54 -18.49
C LEU A 129 9.13 -12.35 -17.63
N SER A 130 10.44 -12.04 -17.67
CA SER A 130 11.40 -12.70 -16.80
C SER A 130 11.08 -12.46 -15.32
N ASN A 131 10.70 -11.24 -14.94
CA ASN A 131 10.31 -10.93 -13.56
C ASN A 131 9.02 -11.65 -13.17
N MET A 132 8.04 -11.70 -14.08
CA MET A 132 6.79 -12.43 -13.88
C MET A 132 7.04 -13.93 -13.72
N LEU A 133 7.84 -14.54 -14.58
CA LEU A 133 8.22 -15.95 -14.48
C LEU A 133 8.99 -16.24 -13.20
N ASN A 134 9.95 -15.39 -12.81
CA ASN A 134 10.65 -15.54 -11.53
C ASN A 134 9.69 -15.43 -10.34
N ALA A 135 8.67 -14.58 -10.42
CA ALA A 135 7.62 -14.49 -9.39
C ALA A 135 6.68 -15.70 -9.37
N MET A 136 6.52 -16.40 -10.50
CA MET A 136 5.72 -17.64 -10.62
C MET A 136 6.52 -18.92 -10.32
N GLU A 137 7.82 -18.89 -10.59
CA GLU A 137 8.81 -19.94 -10.28
C GLU A 137 9.39 -19.80 -8.86
N ALA A 138 9.20 -18.63 -8.23
CA ALA A 138 9.21 -18.56 -6.77
C ALA A 138 8.26 -19.66 -6.29
N PRO A 139 8.77 -20.62 -5.50
CA PRO A 139 8.17 -21.93 -5.42
C PRO A 139 6.70 -21.80 -5.04
N LEU A 140 5.81 -22.30 -5.92
CA LEU A 140 4.43 -22.67 -5.59
C LEU A 140 4.43 -23.83 -4.57
N SER A 141 5.20 -23.70 -3.49
CA SER A 141 4.99 -24.48 -2.29
C SER A 141 3.87 -23.79 -1.54
N TYR A 142 2.64 -24.16 -1.88
CA TYR A 142 1.68 -24.47 -0.84
C TYR A 142 2.22 -25.65 0.00
N SER A 143 3.35 -25.44 0.67
CA SER A 143 3.69 -26.17 1.88
C SER A 143 3.01 -25.39 2.98
N GLU A 144 2.25 -26.08 3.83
CA GLU A 144 1.63 -25.52 5.04
C GLU A 144 2.66 -24.98 6.07
N GLU A 145 3.91 -24.77 5.66
CA GLU A 145 5.06 -24.42 6.51
C GLU A 145 5.99 -23.37 5.86
N ASN A 146 5.49 -22.49 4.98
CA ASN A 146 6.30 -21.38 4.48
C ASN A 146 6.02 -20.11 5.31
N PHE A 147 6.64 -20.00 6.48
CA PHE A 147 6.53 -18.79 7.30
C PHE A 147 7.03 -17.54 6.57
N GLU A 148 7.84 -17.65 5.50
CA GLU A 148 8.33 -16.48 4.76
C GLU A 148 7.25 -15.71 3.98
N GLU A 149 6.16 -16.34 3.48
CA GLU A 149 5.13 -15.65 2.66
C GLU A 149 4.32 -14.59 3.43
N ASN A 150 4.34 -14.67 4.75
CA ASN A 150 3.52 -13.84 5.63
C ASN A 150 4.33 -12.78 6.37
N TYR A 151 5.60 -12.57 6.00
CA TYR A 151 6.42 -11.55 6.62
C TYR A 151 5.81 -10.15 6.43
N ILE A 152 5.51 -9.48 7.54
CA ILE A 152 5.14 -8.08 7.52
C ILE A 152 6.44 -7.27 7.53
N ASN A 153 6.58 -6.34 6.59
CA ASN A 153 7.70 -5.40 6.52
C ASN A 153 7.66 -4.34 7.65
N ARG A 154 7.61 -4.80 8.91
CA ARG A 154 7.54 -4.01 10.14
C ARG A 154 8.20 -4.78 11.28
N SER A 155 8.85 -4.04 12.17
CA SER A 155 9.23 -4.55 13.49
C SER A 155 8.09 -4.32 14.49
N ALA A 156 8.00 -5.14 15.53
CA ALA A 156 7.05 -4.96 16.62
C ALA A 156 7.76 -4.48 17.90
N ILE A 157 7.31 -3.36 18.45
CA ILE A 157 7.74 -2.85 19.76
C ILE A 157 6.72 -3.27 20.81
N ILE A 158 7.19 -3.98 21.83
CA ILE A 158 6.38 -4.47 22.93
C ILE A 158 6.71 -3.64 24.16
N VAL A 159 5.72 -2.93 24.72
CA VAL A 159 5.90 -2.06 25.89
C VAL A 159 5.28 -2.72 27.12
N LYS A 160 6.08 -3.44 27.90
CA LYS A 160 5.62 -4.18 29.09
C LYS A 160 5.61 -3.28 30.32
N PRO A 161 4.44 -3.05 30.96
CA PRO A 161 4.38 -2.34 32.24
C PRO A 161 5.18 -3.05 33.32
N LYS A 162 5.79 -2.26 34.21
CA LYS A 162 6.42 -2.71 35.44
C LYS A 162 5.59 -2.25 36.64
N GLN A 163 5.96 -2.73 37.82
CA GLN A 163 5.28 -2.40 39.08
C GLN A 163 4.97 -0.91 39.28
N PRO A 164 5.85 0.07 38.95
CA PRO A 164 5.50 1.48 39.12
C PRO A 164 4.29 1.96 38.32
N PHE A 165 4.05 1.39 37.13
CA PHE A 165 2.86 1.69 36.35
C PHE A 165 1.61 1.05 36.97
N ILE A 166 1.73 -0.20 37.43
CA ILE A 166 0.65 -0.93 38.11
C ILE A 166 0.25 -0.22 39.42
N ASP A 167 1.22 0.20 40.22
CA ASP A 167 1.00 0.95 41.46
C ASP A 167 0.28 2.27 41.19
N TRP A 168 0.69 2.97 40.13
CA TRP A 168 0.01 4.21 39.68
C TRP A 168 -1.43 3.94 39.27
N HIS A 169 -1.68 2.93 38.43
CA HIS A 169 -3.04 2.54 38.04
C HIS A 169 -3.90 2.19 39.27
N ASN A 170 -3.39 1.34 40.16
CA ASN A 170 -4.10 0.90 41.37
C ASN A 170 -4.32 2.02 42.40
N SER A 171 -3.55 3.11 42.32
CA SER A 171 -3.78 4.32 43.12
C SER A 171 -4.98 5.14 42.63
N LEU A 172 -5.28 5.08 41.33
CA LEU A 172 -6.43 5.76 40.72
C LEU A 172 -7.72 4.93 40.85
N TYR A 173 -7.60 3.60 40.83
CA TYR A 173 -8.73 2.67 40.90
C TYR A 173 -8.61 1.70 42.08
N PRO A 174 -8.72 2.18 43.34
CA PRO A 174 -8.49 1.37 44.53
C PRO A 174 -9.48 0.20 44.71
N ASP A 175 -10.68 0.32 44.12
CA ASP A 175 -11.75 -0.69 44.18
C ASP A 175 -11.67 -1.71 43.02
N SER A 176 -10.73 -1.55 42.09
CA SER A 176 -10.58 -2.41 40.91
C SER A 176 -9.10 -2.63 40.57
N LYS A 177 -8.33 -3.01 41.58
CA LYS A 177 -6.89 -3.25 41.44
C LYS A 177 -6.61 -4.41 40.51
N MET A 178 -5.54 -4.27 39.76
CA MET A 178 -5.01 -5.30 38.86
C MET A 178 -3.55 -5.56 39.21
N ASP A 179 -3.14 -6.82 39.17
CA ASP A 179 -1.74 -7.22 39.36
C ASP A 179 -1.00 -7.33 38.02
N GLU A 180 -1.74 -7.46 36.93
CA GLU A 180 -1.25 -7.51 35.56
C GLU A 180 -2.12 -6.62 34.66
N ILE A 181 -1.49 -6.04 33.65
CA ILE A 181 -2.08 -5.04 32.76
C ILE A 181 -1.80 -5.49 31.33
N ASP A 182 -2.82 -5.41 30.48
CA ASP A 182 -2.71 -5.76 29.07
C ASP A 182 -1.62 -4.93 28.37
N ILE A 183 -0.97 -5.57 27.39
CA ILE A 183 0.19 -5.00 26.70
C ILE A 183 -0.20 -4.63 25.28
N ASP A 184 0.08 -3.39 24.90
CA ASP A 184 0.01 -2.95 23.52
C ASP A 184 1.30 -3.30 22.75
N ILE A 185 1.10 -3.68 21.49
CA ILE A 185 2.17 -3.92 20.54
C ILE A 185 2.09 -2.87 19.45
N TYR A 186 3.23 -2.22 19.17
CA TYR A 186 3.34 -1.15 18.20
C TYR A 186 4.15 -1.62 17.00
N LEU A 187 3.49 -1.77 15.84
CA LEU A 187 4.21 -2.00 14.59
C LEU A 187 4.92 -0.72 14.16
N VAL A 188 6.20 -0.85 13.89
CA VAL A 188 7.11 0.24 13.52
C VAL A 188 7.91 -0.15 12.28
N ASP A 189 8.57 0.84 11.68
CA ASP A 189 9.49 0.61 10.58
C ASP A 189 10.56 -0.43 10.95
N ASP A 190 10.89 -1.32 10.03
CA ASP A 190 11.85 -2.41 10.23
C ASP A 190 13.31 -1.92 10.23
N SER A 191 13.58 -0.69 9.79
CA SER A 191 14.93 -0.09 9.75
C SER A 191 15.51 0.34 11.12
N ILE A 192 14.88 -0.02 12.24
CA ILE A 192 15.38 0.31 13.59
C ILE A 192 16.64 -0.51 13.89
N ASN A 193 17.79 0.09 13.62
CA ASN A 193 19.12 -0.50 13.90
C ASN A 193 19.63 -0.25 15.33
N ASP A 194 19.09 0.75 16.03
CA ASP A 194 19.45 1.09 17.42
C ASP A 194 18.18 1.45 18.21
N LEU A 195 17.68 0.45 18.94
CA LEU A 195 16.48 0.57 19.75
C LEU A 195 16.60 1.66 20.82
N GLU A 196 17.75 1.80 21.50
CA GLU A 196 17.92 2.79 22.57
C GLU A 196 17.87 4.22 22.01
N LYS A 197 18.48 4.45 20.85
CA LYS A 197 18.43 5.76 20.15
C LYS A 197 17.03 6.06 19.64
N TRP A 198 16.32 5.06 19.12
CA TRP A 198 14.94 5.22 18.67
C TRP A 198 14.00 5.53 19.86
N LEU A 199 14.13 4.79 20.97
CA LEU A 199 13.34 5.00 22.18
C LEU A 199 13.57 6.39 22.78
N LYS A 200 14.81 6.88 22.83
CA LYS A 200 15.06 8.26 23.29
C LYS A 200 14.29 9.33 22.50
N LYS A 201 13.96 9.06 21.24
CA LYS A 201 13.15 9.96 20.39
C LYS A 201 11.64 9.73 20.53
N LYS A 202 11.20 8.53 20.90
CA LYS A 202 9.78 8.11 20.84
C LYS A 202 9.14 7.79 22.20
N PHE A 203 9.92 7.73 23.29
CA PHE A 203 9.45 7.28 24.60
C PHE A 203 8.23 8.06 25.10
N ASP A 204 8.19 9.39 24.92
CA ASP A 204 7.08 10.19 25.45
C ASP A 204 5.77 9.92 24.70
N LYS A 205 5.85 9.60 23.40
CA LYS A 205 4.69 9.17 22.61
C LYS A 205 4.17 7.81 23.10
N LEU A 206 5.06 6.83 23.27
CA LEU A 206 4.68 5.51 23.80
C LEU A 206 4.11 5.60 25.21
N PHE A 207 4.76 6.36 26.10
CA PHE A 207 4.28 6.58 27.47
C PHE A 207 2.89 7.24 27.46
N THR A 208 2.67 8.23 26.59
CA THR A 208 1.38 8.92 26.46
C THR A 208 0.28 8.00 25.95
N MET A 209 0.57 7.12 24.98
CA MET A 209 -0.40 6.13 24.47
C MET A 209 -0.86 5.21 25.59
N VAL A 210 0.09 4.54 26.26
CA VAL A 210 -0.23 3.64 27.37
C VAL A 210 -0.98 4.35 28.50
N LEU A 211 -0.59 5.58 28.87
CA LEU A 211 -1.35 6.32 29.90
C LEU A 211 -2.78 6.63 29.47
N TYR A 212 -2.98 6.98 28.20
CA TYR A 212 -4.28 7.36 27.66
C TYR A 212 -5.25 6.19 27.59
N ASP A 213 -4.76 5.01 27.21
CA ASP A 213 -5.56 3.80 27.09
C ASP A 213 -6.12 3.35 28.47
N TRP A 214 -5.38 3.61 29.55
CA TRP A 214 -5.78 3.26 30.91
C TRP A 214 -6.48 4.40 31.67
N HIS A 215 -6.18 5.66 31.34
CA HIS A 215 -6.76 6.80 32.04
C HIS A 215 -6.67 8.09 31.22
N THR A 216 -7.82 8.68 30.86
CA THR A 216 -7.86 9.81 29.93
C THR A 216 -7.59 11.17 30.58
N ASN A 217 -7.74 11.32 31.91
CA ASN A 217 -7.50 12.60 32.60
C ASN A 217 -6.01 12.88 32.78
N LYS A 218 -5.46 13.69 31.86
CA LYS A 218 -4.04 14.06 31.81
C LYS A 218 -3.49 14.77 33.05
N LYS A 219 -4.36 15.31 33.91
CA LYS A 219 -3.93 15.97 35.17
C LYS A 219 -3.46 14.95 36.21
N GLU A 220 -3.97 13.72 36.15
CA GLU A 220 -3.68 12.63 37.08
C GLU A 220 -2.54 11.72 36.58
N TRP A 221 -1.99 12.02 35.41
CA TRP A 221 -0.82 11.35 34.86
C TRP A 221 0.45 11.70 35.64
N PRO A 222 1.47 10.82 35.62
CA PRO A 222 2.78 11.16 36.13
C PRO A 222 3.31 12.43 35.46
N GLN A 223 3.71 13.40 36.28
CA GLN A 223 4.25 14.68 35.86
C GLN A 223 5.76 14.59 35.63
N ARG A 224 6.32 15.46 34.79
CA ARG A 224 7.76 15.51 34.46
C ARG A 224 8.32 14.19 33.87
N ARG A 225 7.50 13.52 33.05
CA ARG A 225 7.91 12.30 32.32
C ARG A 225 9.19 12.56 31.55
N ASN A 226 10.15 11.68 31.74
CA ASN A 226 11.43 11.71 31.06
C ASN A 226 11.85 10.27 30.74
N TYR A 227 12.90 10.12 29.94
CA TYR A 227 13.31 8.79 29.49
C TYR A 227 13.73 7.85 30.64
N LYS A 228 14.30 8.39 31.72
CA LYS A 228 14.64 7.60 32.91
C LYS A 228 13.40 7.03 33.56
N MET A 229 12.36 7.85 33.73
CA MET A 229 11.07 7.40 34.28
C MET A 229 10.43 6.35 33.38
N PHE A 230 10.44 6.56 32.06
CA PHE A 230 9.93 5.58 31.10
C PHE A 230 10.61 4.21 31.27
N LYS A 231 11.95 4.15 31.38
CA LYS A 231 12.67 2.87 31.61
C LYS A 231 12.42 2.26 32.99
N GLN A 232 12.03 3.05 33.98
CA GLN A 232 11.61 2.54 35.30
C GLN A 232 10.20 1.93 35.25
N TRP A 233 9.32 2.52 34.45
CA TRP A 233 7.91 2.15 34.36
C TRP A 233 7.64 1.05 33.35
N PHE A 234 8.49 0.94 32.32
CA PHE A 234 8.30 -0.02 31.25
C PHE A 234 9.57 -0.80 30.94
N ARG A 235 9.41 -2.03 30.49
CA ARG A 235 10.40 -2.82 29.77
C ARG A 235 10.00 -2.81 28.31
N VAL A 236 10.92 -2.42 27.43
CA VAL A 236 10.65 -2.40 25.99
C VAL A 236 11.44 -3.50 25.31
N GLU A 237 10.77 -4.26 24.46
CA GLU A 237 11.35 -5.31 23.62
C GLU A 237 11.03 -5.01 22.16
N ILE A 238 11.88 -5.49 21.25
CA ILE A 238 11.67 -5.42 19.81
C ILE A 238 11.64 -6.84 19.25
N SER A 239 10.65 -7.12 18.39
CA SER A 239 10.67 -8.27 17.48
C SER A 239 10.94 -7.73 16.09
N GLU A 240 12.09 -8.08 15.51
CA GLU A 240 12.49 -7.66 14.16
C GLU A 240 11.73 -8.42 13.07
N THR A 241 11.08 -9.51 13.46
CA THR A 241 10.34 -10.37 12.55
C THR A 241 8.91 -10.51 13.03
N VAL A 242 7.96 -10.21 12.14
CA VAL A 242 6.53 -10.32 12.38
C VAL A 242 5.90 -11.05 11.20
N TYR A 243 5.09 -12.05 11.48
CA TYR A 243 4.39 -12.85 10.47
C TYR A 243 2.88 -12.72 10.63
N ASP A 244 2.18 -12.36 9.56
CA ASP A 244 0.72 -12.32 9.48
C ASP A 244 0.17 -13.68 9.07
N LEU A 245 -0.36 -14.46 10.00
CA LEU A 245 -0.86 -15.80 9.69
C LEU A 245 -2.27 -15.77 9.04
N GLU A 246 -2.87 -14.60 8.87
CA GLU A 246 -4.22 -14.45 8.34
C GLU A 246 -4.23 -14.26 6.81
N LYS A 247 -5.30 -14.73 6.17
CA LYS A 247 -5.49 -14.60 4.72
C LYS A 247 -6.04 -13.24 4.28
N ARG A 248 -6.64 -12.49 5.21
CA ARG A 248 -7.26 -11.19 4.92
C ARG A 248 -6.21 -10.09 5.11
N PRO A 249 -6.20 -9.05 4.27
CA PRO A 249 -5.22 -7.97 4.40
C PRO A 249 -5.38 -7.24 5.73
N ILE A 250 -4.26 -6.80 6.31
CA ILE A 250 -4.26 -5.91 7.47
C ILE A 250 -4.80 -4.54 7.05
N LEU A 251 -5.87 -4.11 7.71
CA LEU A 251 -6.46 -2.79 7.55
C LEU A 251 -6.26 -1.98 8.83
N LYS A 252 -5.99 -0.68 8.69
CA LYS A 252 -6.04 0.24 9.82
C LYS A 252 -7.49 0.61 10.06
N SER A 253 -7.97 0.49 11.30
CA SER A 253 -9.29 1.01 11.66
C SER A 253 -9.30 2.53 11.50
N GLU A 254 -10.35 3.05 10.84
CA GLU A 254 -10.66 4.49 10.76
C GLU A 254 -11.09 5.06 12.12
#